data_AF-A0A1E3WFI6-F1
#
_entry.id   AF-A0A1E3WFI6-F1
#
_cell.length_a   1.000
_cell.length_b   1.000
_cell.length_c   1.000
_cell.angle_alpha   90.00
_cell.angle_beta   90.00
_cell.angle_gamma   90.00
#
_symmetry.space_group_name_H-M   'P 1'
#
loop_
_entity.id
_entity.type
_entity.pdbx_description
1 polymer ?
#
loop_
_entity_poly.entity_id
_entity_poly.type
_entity_poly.pdbx_seq_one_letter_code
_entity_poly.pdbx_strand_id
1 'polypeptide(L)'
;MTSKAKTKKKARVVRAGTNRARILRLADGSRTLDQIAKAVKRDRANVTTALAIMRRDMGLSYSVGDDDRLVVRLPAGVTVGA
;
A
#
# COMPACT_ATOMS: atom_id res chain seq x y z
N MET A 1 -18.72 -24.98 25.20
CA MET A 1 -18.93 -23.63 24.60
C MET A 1 -17.62 -23.15 24.01
N THR A 2 -17.50 -23.09 22.69
CA THR A 2 -16.25 -22.76 21.99
C THR A 2 -16.04 -21.25 21.97
N SER A 3 -15.16 -20.77 22.85
CA SER A 3 -14.68 -19.39 22.83
C SER A 3 -13.92 -19.13 21.53
N LYS A 4 -14.58 -18.50 20.54
CA LYS A 4 -13.91 -17.92 19.36
C LYS A 4 -12.98 -16.81 19.85
N ALA A 5 -11.71 -17.14 20.01
CA ALA A 5 -10.66 -16.16 20.22
C ALA A 5 -10.69 -15.19 19.02
N LYS A 6 -11.26 -14.00 19.21
CA LYS A 6 -11.07 -12.87 18.30
C LYS A 6 -9.59 -12.52 18.37
N THR A 7 -8.78 -13.10 17.49
CA THR A 7 -7.39 -12.72 17.30
C THR A 7 -7.41 -11.24 16.91
N LYS A 8 -7.12 -10.35 17.87
CA LYS A 8 -6.96 -8.92 17.61
C LYS A 8 -5.82 -8.81 16.60
N LYS A 9 -6.15 -8.64 15.30
CA LYS A 9 -5.16 -8.35 14.26
C LYS A 9 -4.41 -7.11 14.75
N LYS A 10 -3.15 -7.27 15.14
CA LYS A 10 -2.31 -6.16 15.59
C LYS A 10 -2.32 -5.10 14.49
N ALA A 11 -2.61 -3.86 14.85
CA ALA A 11 -2.60 -2.76 13.89
C ALA A 11 -1.20 -2.66 13.26
N ARG A 12 -1.13 -2.69 11.93
CA ARG A 12 0.13 -2.56 11.18
C ARG A 12 0.27 -1.11 10.75
N VAL A 13 1.36 -0.47 11.18
CA VAL A 13 1.62 0.94 10.88
C VAL A 13 2.71 1.03 9.81
N VAL A 14 2.41 1.72 8.72
CA VAL A 14 3.42 2.15 7.74
C VAL A 14 3.97 3.48 8.22
N ARG A 15 5.26 3.52 8.58
CA ARG A 15 5.89 4.75 9.11
C ARG A 15 5.88 5.86 8.07
N ALA A 16 5.48 7.06 8.50
CA ALA A 16 5.64 8.29 7.75
C ALA A 16 7.10 8.48 7.31
N GLY A 17 7.31 8.98 6.10
CA GLY A 17 8.65 9.19 5.54
C GLY A 17 9.24 8.00 4.77
N THR A 18 8.64 6.81 4.85
CA THR A 18 9.07 5.68 4.00
C THR A 18 8.54 5.81 2.57
N ASN A 19 9.26 5.24 1.59
CA ASN A 19 8.75 5.13 0.22
C ASN A 19 7.41 4.39 0.16
N ARG A 20 7.19 3.41 1.05
CA ARG A 20 5.91 2.70 1.20
C ARG A 20 4.77 3.67 1.56
N ALA A 21 4.95 4.50 2.59
CA ALA A 21 3.97 5.52 2.97
C ALA A 21 3.69 6.51 1.83
N ARG A 22 4.73 6.92 1.10
CA ARG A 22 4.59 7.83 -0.05
C ARG A 22 3.80 7.19 -1.19
N ILE A 23 4.09 5.93 -1.55
CA ILE A 23 3.33 5.19 -2.56
C ILE A 23 1.85 5.14 -2.16
N LEU A 24 1.55 4.76 -0.90
CA LEU A 24 0.17 4.67 -0.40
C LEU A 24 -0.58 5.99 -0.44
N ARG A 25 0.09 7.11 -0.10
CA ARG A 25 -0.51 8.46 -0.15
C ARG A 25 -0.78 8.94 -1.58
N LEU A 26 -0.06 8.41 -2.58
CA LEU A 26 -0.17 8.81 -3.99
C LEU A 26 -1.03 7.86 -4.83
N ALA A 27 -1.30 6.65 -4.33
CA ALA A 27 -2.03 5.60 -5.02
C ALA A 27 -3.54 5.68 -4.76
N ASP A 28 -4.12 6.85 -5.02
CA ASP A 28 -5.55 7.15 -4.86
C ASP A 28 -6.35 6.99 -6.16
N GLY A 29 -5.71 6.56 -7.25
CA GLY A 29 -6.29 6.49 -8.59
C GLY A 29 -6.16 7.77 -9.41
N SER A 30 -5.63 8.86 -8.86
CA SER A 30 -5.37 10.09 -9.62
C SER A 30 -4.05 10.06 -10.38
N ARG A 31 -3.11 9.20 -9.97
CA ARG A 31 -1.75 9.15 -10.51
C ARG A 31 -1.41 7.81 -11.15
N THR A 32 -0.61 7.87 -12.22
CA THR A 32 -0.06 6.68 -12.88
C THR A 32 1.11 6.09 -12.11
N LEU A 33 1.44 4.83 -12.37
CA LEU A 33 2.62 4.17 -11.82
C LEU A 33 3.91 4.97 -12.06
N ASP A 34 4.08 5.57 -13.24
CA ASP A 34 5.26 6.37 -13.57
C ASP A 34 5.30 7.70 -12.81
N GLN A 35 4.15 8.36 -12.64
CA GLN A 35 4.05 9.57 -11.81
C GLN A 35 4.38 9.27 -10.35
N ILE A 36 3.92 8.13 -9.83
CA ILE A 36 4.23 7.69 -8.47
C ILE A 36 5.72 7.37 -8.34
N ALA A 37 6.28 6.62 -9.30
CA ALA A 37 7.70 6.28 -9.35
C ALA A 37 8.58 7.53 -9.32
N LYS A 38 8.29 8.52 -10.19
CA LYS A 38 8.97 9.82 -10.22
C LYS A 38 8.84 10.55 -8.88
N ALA A 39 7.64 10.58 -8.30
CA ALA A 39 7.40 11.25 -7.03
C ALA A 39 8.17 10.62 -5.86
N VAL A 40 8.41 9.31 -5.86
CA VAL A 40 9.23 8.62 -4.84
C VAL A 40 10.70 8.48 -5.23
N LYS A 41 11.12 9.11 -6.34
CA LYS A 41 12.49 9.03 -6.89
C LYS A 41 12.97 7.58 -7.08
N ARG A 42 12.08 6.73 -7.62
CA ARG A 42 12.36 5.33 -7.98
C ARG A 42 11.87 5.04 -9.40
N ASP A 43 12.26 3.90 -9.93
CA ASP A 43 11.69 3.38 -11.17
C ASP A 43 10.37 2.64 -10.92
N ARG A 44 9.67 2.34 -12.02
CA ARG A 44 8.40 1.61 -12.02
C ARG A 44 8.55 0.21 -11.41
N ALA A 45 9.64 -0.50 -11.69
CA ALA A 45 9.89 -1.85 -11.19
C ALA A 45 10.00 -1.90 -9.66
N ASN A 46 10.64 -0.89 -9.06
CA ASN A 46 10.76 -0.72 -7.61
C ASN A 46 9.40 -0.42 -6.97
N VAL A 47 8.56 0.39 -7.61
CA VAL A 47 7.18 0.63 -7.12
C VAL A 47 6.37 -0.66 -7.16
N THR A 48 6.41 -1.42 -8.25
CA THR A 48 5.71 -2.71 -8.37
C THR A 48 6.21 -3.72 -7.35
N THR A 49 7.53 -3.82 -7.17
CA THR A 49 8.15 -4.68 -6.15
C THR A 49 7.70 -4.27 -4.75
N ALA A 50 7.69 -2.97 -4.44
CA ALA A 50 7.20 -2.47 -3.18
C ALA A 50 5.72 -2.83 -2.97
N LEU A 51 4.86 -2.69 -3.99
CA LEU A 51 3.45 -3.09 -3.92
C LEU A 51 3.28 -4.59 -3.66
N ALA A 52 4.07 -5.44 -4.33
CA ALA A 52 4.05 -6.89 -4.12
C ALA A 52 4.46 -7.26 -2.69
N ILE A 53 5.54 -6.65 -2.18
CA ILE A 53 5.98 -6.85 -0.80
C ILE A 53 4.91 -6.36 0.17
N MET A 54 4.33 -5.18 -0.05
CA MET A 54 3.29 -4.64 0.82
C MET A 54 2.01 -5.47 0.79
N ARG A 55 1.64 -6.05 -0.34
CA ARG A 55 0.53 -7.01 -0.47
C ARG A 55 0.79 -8.25 0.39
N ARG A 56 1.99 -8.82 0.34
CA ARG A 56 2.39 -9.98 1.17
C ARG A 56 2.48 -9.62 2.65
N ASP A 57 3.18 -8.55 2.97
CA ASP A 57 3.50 -8.14 4.34
C ASP A 57 2.30 -7.60 5.08
N MET A 58 1.40 -6.87 4.42
CA MET A 58 0.30 -6.14 5.06
C MET A 58 -1.08 -6.61 4.62
N GLY A 59 -1.17 -7.44 3.58
CA GLY A 59 -2.46 -7.89 3.05
C GLY A 59 -3.22 -6.80 2.30
N LEU A 60 -2.53 -5.79 1.77
CA LEU A 60 -3.18 -4.76 0.94
C LEU A 60 -3.60 -5.30 -0.42
N SER A 61 -4.61 -4.67 -0.99
CA SER A 61 -5.04 -4.90 -2.36
C SER A 61 -4.71 -3.68 -3.19
N TYR A 62 -4.30 -3.87 -4.44
CA TYR A 62 -4.10 -2.77 -5.37
C TYR A 62 -4.61 -3.16 -6.75
N SER A 63 -5.04 -2.17 -7.51
CA SER A 63 -5.48 -2.30 -8.89
C SER A 63 -4.75 -1.25 -9.72
N VAL A 64 -4.36 -1.65 -10.93
CA VAL A 64 -3.80 -0.78 -11.95
C VAL A 64 -4.86 -0.72 -13.04
N GLY A 65 -5.40 0.47 -13.32
CA GLY A 65 -6.32 0.68 -14.43
C GLY A 65 -5.61 0.68 -15.77
N ASP A 66 -6.37 0.71 -16.86
CA ASP A 66 -5.83 0.67 -18.23
C ASP A 66 -4.92 1.87 -18.53
N ASP A 67 -5.16 3.02 -17.89
CA ASP A 67 -4.32 4.22 -17.98
C ASP A 67 -3.09 4.20 -17.04
N ASP A 68 -2.66 3.03 -16.57
CA ASP A 68 -1.61 2.85 -15.56
C ASP A 68 -1.87 3.52 -14.20
N ARG A 69 -3.09 3.99 -13.96
CA ARG A 69 -3.50 4.61 -12.69
C ARG A 69 -3.54 3.60 -11.57
N LEU A 70 -2.85 3.89 -10.47
CA LEU A 70 -2.74 2.98 -9.34
C LEU A 70 -3.72 3.36 -8.23
N VAL A 71 -4.57 2.41 -7.85
CA VAL A 71 -5.44 2.50 -6.67
C VAL A 71 -5.00 1.46 -5.65
N VAL A 72 -4.69 1.88 -4.42
CA VAL A 72 -4.39 0.97 -3.31
C VAL A 72 -5.49 1.02 -2.26
N ARG A 73 -5.92 -0.16 -1.81
CA ARG A 73 -6.87 -0.34 -0.71
C ARG A 73 -6.18 -1.01 0.46
N LEU A 74 -6.19 -0.32 1.60
CA LEU A 74 -5.65 -0.83 2.85
C LEU A 74 -6.71 -1.68 3.59
N PRO A 75 -6.33 -2.83 4.16
CA PRO A 75 -7.25 -3.62 4.96
C PRO A 75 -7.51 -2.94 6.32
N ALA A 76 -8.65 -3.27 6.93
CA ALA A 76 -8.98 -2.82 8.28
C ALA A 76 -7.84 -3.19 9.26
N GLY A 77 -7.22 -2.18 9.87
CA GLY A 77 -6.09 -2.33 10.80
C GLY A 77 -4.72 -1.95 10.22
N VAL A 78 -4.61 -1.55 8.95
CA VAL A 78 -3.39 -0.91 8.42
C VAL A 78 -3.57 0.60 8.36
N THR A 79 -2.63 1.35 8.93
CA THR A 79 -2.63 2.81 8.88
C THR A 79 -1.29 3.34 8.40
N VAL A 80 -1.31 4.46 7.69
CA VAL A 80 -0.10 5.22 7.38
C VAL A 80 0.09 6.23 8.51
N GLY A 81 1.17 6.10 9.27
CA GLY A 81 1.49 7.04 10.35
C GLY A 81 1.59 8.47 9.82
N ALA A 82 1.24 9.44 10.67
CA ALA A 82 1.41 10.87 10.42
C ALA A 82 2.89 11.22 10.30
#